data_AF-A0A7L3HRX3-F1
#
_entry.id   AF-A0A7L3HRX3-F1
#
_cell.length_a   1.000
_cell.length_b   1.000
_cell.length_c   1.000
_cell.angle_alpha   90.00
_cell.angle_beta   90.00
_cell.angle_gamma   90.00
#
_symmetry.space_group_name_H-M   'P 1'
#
loop_
_entity.id
_entity.type
_entity.pdbx_description
1 polymer ?
#
loop_
_entity_poly.entity_id
_entity_poly.type
_entity_poly.pdbx_seq_one_letter_code
_entity_poly.pdbx_strand_id
1 'polypeptide(L)'
;MLPGSIQISGETLSGAEIRDICESLRENSVRLLSLRGCQLSERDFGHVCRGVAESRSLAQLNLNLGIVSNINRVKQLAEALKTNRSVQSLFLHGSPLTDAGLALLNPALSIHPSLVALDLGDCMLGDEGINLICGLLPPDGAKSGLKELTLSANPGITSKGWGRLAIAVAHSSQLRVLNLDYNPLG
;
A
#
# COMPACT_ATOMS: atom_id res chain seq x y z
N MET A 1 12.91 18.17 10.48
CA MET A 1 11.85 17.15 10.59
C MET A 1 10.52 17.88 10.73
N LEU A 2 9.53 17.56 9.89
CA LEU A 2 8.17 18.03 10.11
C LEU A 2 7.64 17.31 11.37
N PRO A 3 6.86 17.99 12.24
CA PRO A 3 6.27 17.33 13.40
C PRO A 3 5.49 16.08 12.96
N GLY A 4 5.82 14.93 13.55
CA GLY A 4 5.16 13.65 13.26
C GLY A 4 5.52 12.98 11.93
N SER A 5 6.68 13.26 11.35
CA SER A 5 7.21 12.48 10.22
C SER A 5 8.45 11.67 10.62
N ILE A 6 8.42 10.36 10.43
CA ILE A 6 9.59 9.46 10.50
C ILE A 6 9.90 8.99 9.09
N GLN A 7 11.10 9.28 8.59
CA GLN A 7 11.53 8.92 7.25
C GLN A 7 12.96 8.36 7.32
N ILE A 8 13.08 7.07 7.07
CA ILE A 8 14.34 6.34 7.05
C ILE A 8 14.40 5.57 5.73
N SER A 9 15.57 5.57 5.07
CA SER A 9 15.69 4.98 3.74
C SER A 9 17.00 4.24 3.53
N GLY A 10 16.91 3.00 3.04
CA GLY A 10 18.08 2.23 2.59
C GLY A 10 18.99 1.67 3.68
N GLU A 11 18.59 1.76 4.95
CA GLU A 11 19.40 1.36 6.11
C GLU A 11 18.86 0.11 6.80
N THR A 12 19.72 -0.63 7.51
CA THR A 12 19.30 -1.71 8.41
C THR A 12 18.83 -1.12 9.73
N LEU A 13 17.56 -1.31 10.07
CA LEU A 13 17.00 -0.77 11.31
C LEU A 13 17.41 -1.63 12.51
N SER A 14 17.99 -0.98 13.52
CA SER A 14 18.30 -1.58 14.80
C SER A 14 17.03 -1.84 15.62
N GLY A 15 17.11 -2.78 16.56
CA GLY A 15 15.99 -3.05 17.47
C GLY A 15 15.60 -1.84 18.34
N ALA A 16 16.49 -0.86 18.54
CA ALA A 16 16.16 0.38 19.23
C ALA A 16 15.27 1.28 18.36
N GLU A 17 15.67 1.52 17.11
CA GLU A 17 14.87 2.32 16.16
C GLU A 17 13.49 1.69 15.93
N ILE A 18 13.40 0.36 15.85
CA ILE A 18 12.11 -0.33 15.73
C ILE A 18 11.22 -0.08 16.95
N ARG A 19 11.77 -0.09 18.17
CA ARG A 19 11.00 0.22 19.38
C ARG A 19 10.51 1.66 19.37
N ASP A 20 11.37 2.60 19.00
CA ASP A 20 11.04 4.02 18.95
C ASP A 20 9.95 4.31 17.91
N ILE A 21 10.03 3.68 16.73
CA ILE A 21 8.97 3.71 15.70
C ILE A 21 7.66 3.18 16.27
N CYS A 22 7.69 2.01 16.93
CA CYS A 22 6.49 1.38 17.48
C CYS A 22 5.86 2.19 18.62
N GLU A 23 6.67 2.83 19.46
CA GLU A 23 6.20 3.75 20.50
C GLU A 23 5.54 4.98 19.88
N SER A 24 6.20 5.62 18.92
CA SER A 24 5.67 6.81 18.24
C SER A 24 4.35 6.53 17.50
N LEU A 25 4.19 5.32 16.92
CA LEU A 25 2.94 4.88 16.31
C LEU A 25 1.81 4.72 17.34
N ARG A 26 2.09 4.12 18.50
CA ARG A 26 1.14 3.89 19.59
C ARG A 26 0.71 5.18 20.28
N GLU A 27 1.65 6.11 20.46
CA GLU A 27 1.40 7.44 21.02
C GLU A 27 0.64 8.35 20.05
N ASN A 28 0.43 7.92 18.80
CA ASN A 28 -0.21 8.72 17.75
C ASN A 28 0.53 10.04 17.46
N SER A 29 1.85 10.04 17.66
CA SER A 29 2.71 11.20 17.39
C SER A 29 3.16 11.25 15.93
N VAL A 30 3.01 10.15 15.18
CA VAL A 30 3.40 10.02 13.77
C VAL A 30 2.20 10.12 12.84
N ARG A 31 2.32 10.97 11.82
CA ARG A 31 1.40 11.10 10.68
C ARG A 31 1.97 10.50 9.39
N LEU A 32 3.29 10.48 9.24
CA LEU A 32 3.98 9.90 8.09
C LEU A 32 5.08 8.96 8.57
N LEU A 33 5.00 7.70 8.16
CA LEU A 33 6.06 6.72 8.35
C LEU A 33 6.57 6.25 7.00
N SER A 34 7.85 6.47 6.72
CA SER A 34 8.55 5.90 5.57
C SER A 34 9.74 5.08 6.02
N LEU A 35 9.77 3.82 5.61
CA LEU A 35 10.87 2.87 5.83
C LEU A 35 11.46 2.39 4.50
N ARG A 36 11.47 3.26 3.48
CA ARG A 36 11.74 2.89 2.09
C ARG A 36 13.09 2.16 1.95
N GLY A 37 13.12 0.95 1.39
CA GLY A 37 14.39 0.26 1.15
C GLY A 37 15.15 -0.17 2.41
N CYS A 38 14.56 -0.01 3.59
CA CYS A 38 15.20 -0.44 4.84
C CYS A 38 15.24 -1.97 4.95
N GLN A 39 16.16 -2.47 5.78
CA GLN A 39 16.21 -3.88 6.15
C GLN A 39 15.70 -4.06 7.58
N LEU A 40 14.71 -4.94 7.72
CA LEU A 40 14.13 -5.36 8.99
C LEU A 40 14.16 -6.88 9.05
N SER A 41 14.19 -7.46 10.26
CA SER A 41 13.86 -8.88 10.41
C SER A 41 12.35 -9.10 10.20
N GLU A 42 11.92 -10.34 9.98
CA GLU A 42 10.47 -10.65 9.93
C GLU A 42 9.76 -10.33 11.26
N ARG A 43 10.46 -10.51 12.39
CA ARG A 43 9.94 -10.15 13.72
C ARG A 43 9.74 -8.65 13.84
N ASP A 44 10.73 -7.86 13.43
CA ASP A 44 10.66 -6.39 13.54
C ASP A 44 9.61 -5.80 12.61
N PHE A 45 9.47 -6.35 11.40
CA PHE A 45 8.37 -5.98 10.51
C PHE A 45 7.00 -6.26 11.17
N GLY A 46 6.86 -7.40 11.85
CA GLY A 46 5.66 -7.72 12.61
C GLY A 46 5.37 -6.74 13.76
N HIS A 47 6.42 -6.24 14.43
CA HIS A 47 6.27 -5.19 15.45
C HIS A 47 5.77 -3.88 14.85
N VAL A 48 6.36 -3.44 13.73
CA VAL A 48 5.90 -2.24 12.99
C VAL A 48 4.44 -2.40 12.55
N CYS A 49 4.06 -3.55 11.98
CA CYS A 49 2.68 -3.84 11.60
C CYS A 49 1.71 -3.73 12.78
N ARG A 50 2.09 -4.22 13.97
CA ARG A 50 1.26 -4.05 15.18
C ARG A 50 1.11 -2.57 15.56
N GLY A 51 2.19 -1.79 15.50
CA GLY A 51 2.12 -0.35 15.71
C GLY A 51 1.20 0.35 14.70
N VAL A 52 1.29 -0.03 13.42
CA VAL A 52 0.40 0.48 12.35
C VAL A 52 -1.06 0.13 12.66
N ALA A 53 -1.35 -1.09 13.08
CA ALA A 53 -2.70 -1.55 13.42
C ALA A 53 -3.35 -0.68 14.53
N GLU A 54 -2.56 -0.26 15.52
CA GLU A 54 -3.02 0.50 16.68
C GLU A 54 -3.04 2.02 16.43
N SER A 55 -2.30 2.51 15.43
CA SER A 55 -2.17 3.95 15.17
C SER A 55 -3.45 4.58 14.60
N ARG A 56 -3.83 5.70 15.18
CA ARG A 56 -5.00 6.52 14.83
C ARG A 56 -4.63 7.81 14.10
N SER A 57 -3.35 8.17 14.06
CA SER A 57 -2.84 9.40 13.43
C SER A 57 -2.10 9.17 12.12
N LEU A 58 -1.65 7.94 11.84
CA LEU A 58 -0.82 7.63 10.68
C LEU A 58 -1.63 7.81 9.39
N ALA A 59 -1.38 8.90 8.67
CA ALA A 59 -2.02 9.21 7.40
C ALA A 59 -1.28 8.59 6.21
N GLN A 60 0.06 8.51 6.27
CA GLN A 60 0.88 8.02 5.17
C GLN A 60 1.84 6.92 5.63
N LEU A 61 1.76 5.77 4.96
CA LEU A 61 2.62 4.62 5.18
C LEU A 61 3.37 4.28 3.89
N ASN A 62 4.69 4.49 3.89
CA ASN A 62 5.55 4.20 2.75
C ASN A 62 6.51 3.06 3.09
N LEU A 63 6.25 1.90 2.47
CA LEU A 63 7.03 0.67 2.58
C LEU A 63 7.63 0.28 1.23
N ASN A 64 7.91 1.26 0.38
CA ASN A 64 8.47 1.02 -0.95
C ASN A 64 9.83 0.32 -0.85
N LEU A 65 10.17 -0.44 -1.89
CA LEU A 65 11.43 -1.15 -2.11
C LEU A 65 11.76 -2.18 -1.03
N GLY A 66 11.45 -3.45 -1.28
CA GLY A 66 12.03 -4.57 -0.52
C GLY A 66 11.58 -4.71 0.95
N ILE A 67 10.75 -3.80 1.47
CA ILE A 67 10.18 -3.94 2.81
C ILE A 67 9.15 -5.07 2.81
N VAL A 68 8.17 -5.03 1.91
CA VAL A 68 7.16 -6.09 1.78
C VAL A 68 7.67 -7.15 0.79
N SER A 69 8.76 -7.81 1.14
CA SER A 69 9.56 -8.67 0.26
C SER A 69 9.09 -10.12 0.12
N ASN A 70 8.11 -10.57 0.92
CA ASN A 70 7.62 -11.95 0.87
C ASN A 70 6.17 -12.05 1.35
N ILE A 71 5.55 -13.21 1.12
CA ILE A 71 4.14 -13.44 1.40
C ILE A 71 3.78 -13.33 2.90
N ASN A 72 4.70 -13.64 3.81
CA ASN A 72 4.45 -13.50 5.25
C ASN A 72 4.34 -12.03 5.64
N ARG A 73 5.19 -11.17 5.09
CA ARG A 73 5.08 -9.71 5.29
C ARG A 73 3.80 -9.14 4.70
N VAL A 74 3.40 -9.63 3.52
CA VAL A 74 2.10 -9.26 2.94
C VAL A 74 0.96 -9.61 3.90
N LYS A 75 0.94 -10.81 4.49
CA LYS A 75 -0.07 -11.21 5.48
C LYS A 75 -0.06 -10.32 6.72
N GLN A 76 1.11 -10.03 7.28
CA GLN A 76 1.23 -9.18 8.47
C GLN A 76 0.71 -7.76 8.20
N LEU A 77 1.03 -7.20 7.02
CA LEU A 77 0.50 -5.90 6.61
C LEU A 77 -1.02 -5.95 6.39
N ALA A 78 -1.55 -7.00 5.76
CA ALA A 78 -2.98 -7.16 5.57
C ALA A 78 -3.74 -7.19 6.90
N GLU A 79 -3.26 -7.95 7.89
CA GLU A 79 -3.87 -7.99 9.23
C GLU A 79 -3.81 -6.62 9.93
N ALA A 80 -2.71 -5.87 9.78
CA ALA A 80 -2.61 -4.53 10.34
C ALA A 80 -3.62 -3.56 9.71
N LEU A 81 -3.79 -3.61 8.39
CA LEU A 81 -4.70 -2.74 7.67
C LEU A 81 -6.18 -3.08 7.91
N LYS A 82 -6.52 -4.34 8.25
CA LYS A 82 -7.91 -4.72 8.61
C LYS A 82 -8.43 -3.97 9.84
N THR A 83 -7.56 -3.63 10.79
CA THR A 83 -7.94 -2.95 12.03
C THR A 83 -7.58 -1.48 12.03
N ASN A 84 -6.58 -1.06 11.24
CA ASN A 84 -6.26 0.34 11.05
C ASN A 84 -7.45 1.11 10.45
N ARG A 85 -7.59 2.38 10.85
CA ARG A 85 -8.65 3.28 10.36
C ARG A 85 -8.12 4.64 9.90
N SER A 86 -6.81 4.87 10.00
CA SER A 86 -6.16 6.17 9.85
C SER A 86 -5.40 6.34 8.54
N VAL A 87 -4.87 5.25 7.96
CA VAL A 87 -4.04 5.31 6.74
C VAL A 87 -4.87 5.80 5.55
N GLN A 88 -4.35 6.85 4.91
CA GLN A 88 -4.95 7.49 3.73
C GLN A 88 -4.12 7.22 2.47
N SER A 89 -2.80 7.14 2.61
CA SER A 89 -1.88 6.83 1.51
C SER A 89 -1.01 5.64 1.86
N LEU A 90 -1.05 4.61 1.03
CA LEU A 90 -0.24 3.41 1.15
C LEU A 90 0.67 3.26 -0.08
N PHE A 91 1.98 3.21 0.16
CA PHE A 91 2.96 3.03 -0.89
C PHE A 91 3.70 1.70 -0.71
N LEU A 92 3.62 0.83 -1.72
CA LEU A 92 4.24 -0.49 -1.77
C LEU A 92 5.12 -0.70 -3.00
N HIS A 93 5.48 0.38 -3.71
CA HIS A 93 6.24 0.31 -4.95
C HIS A 93 7.50 -0.55 -4.85
N GLY A 94 7.75 -1.44 -5.82
CA GLY A 94 8.91 -2.33 -5.80
C GLY A 94 8.82 -3.42 -4.73
N SER A 95 7.60 -3.80 -4.34
CA SER A 95 7.34 -4.95 -3.47
C SER A 95 6.84 -6.11 -4.32
N PRO A 96 7.46 -7.30 -4.25
CA PRO A 96 7.08 -8.46 -5.07
C PRO A 96 5.74 -9.09 -4.64
N LEU A 97 4.64 -8.33 -4.77
CA LEU A 97 3.32 -8.76 -4.31
C LEU A 97 2.81 -9.93 -5.14
N THR A 98 2.93 -9.84 -6.47
CA THR A 98 2.22 -10.72 -7.42
C THR A 98 0.70 -10.67 -7.21
N ASP A 99 -0.06 -11.36 -8.05
CA ASP A 99 -1.52 -11.48 -7.89
C ASP A 99 -1.87 -12.16 -6.55
N ALA A 100 -1.07 -13.13 -6.11
CA ALA A 100 -1.30 -13.88 -4.87
C ALA A 100 -1.13 -13.01 -3.62
N GLY A 101 -0.11 -12.14 -3.58
CA GLY A 101 0.08 -11.23 -2.46
C GLY A 101 -0.98 -10.13 -2.44
N LEU A 102 -1.33 -9.58 -3.59
CA LEU A 102 -2.42 -8.61 -3.66
C LEU A 102 -3.76 -9.22 -3.23
N ALA A 103 -4.04 -10.48 -3.54
CA ALA A 103 -5.22 -11.19 -3.07
C ALA A 103 -5.32 -11.29 -1.54
N LEU A 104 -4.18 -11.30 -0.82
CA LEU A 104 -4.15 -11.28 0.64
C LEU A 104 -4.40 -9.88 1.22
N LEU A 105 -3.92 -8.83 0.54
CA LEU A 105 -4.14 -7.43 0.95
C LEU A 105 -5.55 -6.95 0.63
N ASN A 106 -6.12 -7.39 -0.49
CA ASN A 106 -7.36 -6.86 -1.05
C ASN A 106 -8.54 -6.83 -0.05
N PRO A 107 -8.79 -7.88 0.78
CA PRO A 107 -9.87 -7.84 1.77
C PRO A 107 -9.72 -6.72 2.81
N ALA A 108 -8.49 -6.30 3.11
CA ALA A 108 -8.22 -5.19 4.02
C ALA A 108 -8.40 -3.84 3.31
N LEU A 109 -7.90 -3.73 2.07
CA LEU A 109 -7.97 -2.51 1.27
C LEU A 109 -9.42 -2.17 0.88
N SER A 110 -10.23 -3.15 0.49
CA SER A 110 -11.60 -2.95 -0.02
C SER A 110 -12.58 -2.42 1.03
N ILE A 111 -12.29 -2.63 2.31
CA ILE A 111 -13.10 -2.14 3.42
C ILE A 111 -12.43 -1.00 4.19
N HIS A 112 -11.24 -0.55 3.76
CA HIS A 112 -10.49 0.45 4.51
C HIS A 112 -11.22 1.80 4.42
N PRO A 113 -11.59 2.42 5.56
CA PRO A 113 -12.53 3.55 5.55
C PRO A 113 -11.93 4.86 5.03
N SER A 114 -10.60 4.97 5.04
CA SER A 114 -9.89 6.24 4.84
C SER A 114 -8.92 6.21 3.66
N LEU A 115 -8.74 5.06 2.99
CA LEU A 115 -7.72 4.93 1.96
C LEU A 115 -8.13 5.69 0.69
N VAL A 116 -7.29 6.62 0.25
CA VAL A 116 -7.54 7.47 -0.93
C VAL A 116 -6.41 7.39 -1.97
N ALA A 117 -5.20 7.00 -1.57
CA ALA A 117 -4.06 6.87 -2.46
C ALA A 117 -3.38 5.51 -2.27
N LEU A 118 -3.13 4.83 -3.40
CA LEU A 118 -2.52 3.51 -3.43
C LEU A 118 -1.46 3.43 -4.53
N ASP A 119 -0.23 3.08 -4.15
CA ASP A 119 0.87 2.85 -5.09
C ASP A 119 1.29 1.38 -5.06
N LEU A 120 1.05 0.70 -6.18
CA LEU A 120 1.41 -0.68 -6.46
C LEU A 120 2.29 -0.76 -7.73
N GLY A 121 3.11 0.26 -7.98
CA GLY A 121 4.05 0.21 -9.09
C GLY A 121 5.16 -0.82 -8.87
N ASP A 122 5.65 -1.45 -9.92
CA ASP A 122 6.70 -2.48 -9.85
C ASP A 122 6.39 -3.58 -8.82
N CYS A 123 5.16 -4.08 -8.83
CA CYS A 123 4.66 -5.07 -7.87
C CYS A 123 4.52 -6.48 -8.46
N MET A 124 5.00 -6.69 -9.69
CA MET A 124 4.85 -7.93 -10.47
C MET A 124 3.39 -8.38 -10.60
N LEU A 125 2.47 -7.43 -10.75
CA LEU A 125 1.04 -7.73 -10.92
C LEU A 125 0.74 -8.26 -12.33
N GLY A 126 -0.28 -9.10 -12.42
CA GLY A 126 -0.88 -9.61 -13.63
C GLY A 126 -2.38 -9.28 -13.71
N ASP A 127 -3.07 -9.92 -14.65
CA ASP A 127 -4.48 -9.66 -14.95
C ASP A 127 -5.42 -9.94 -13.76
N GLU A 128 -5.09 -10.91 -12.89
CA GLU A 128 -5.90 -11.21 -11.71
C GLU A 128 -5.74 -10.14 -10.63
N GLY A 129 -4.52 -9.61 -10.46
CA GLY A 129 -4.27 -8.46 -9.59
C GLY A 129 -5.05 -7.23 -10.04
N ILE A 130 -5.10 -6.97 -11.34
CA ILE A 130 -5.95 -5.91 -11.90
C ILE A 130 -7.43 -6.12 -11.60
N ASN A 131 -7.93 -7.36 -11.71
CA ASN A 131 -9.33 -7.64 -11.40
C ASN A 131 -9.67 -7.27 -9.94
N LEU A 132 -8.76 -7.50 -9.00
CA LEU A 132 -8.90 -7.06 -7.61
C LEU A 132 -8.88 -5.53 -7.49
N ILE A 133 -7.94 -4.85 -8.17
CA ILE A 133 -7.83 -3.38 -8.18
C ILE A 133 -9.09 -2.72 -8.74
N CYS A 134 -9.70 -3.29 -9.78
CA CYS A 134 -10.97 -2.79 -10.31
C CYS A 134 -12.07 -2.76 -9.23
N GLY A 135 -12.07 -3.73 -8.30
CA GLY A 135 -12.98 -3.75 -7.16
C GLY A 135 -12.67 -2.70 -6.08
N LEU A 136 -11.49 -2.07 -6.11
CA LEU A 136 -11.11 -0.95 -5.23
C LEU A 136 -11.46 0.42 -5.83
N LEU A 137 -11.78 0.47 -7.13
CA LEU A 137 -12.23 1.70 -7.77
C LEU A 137 -13.71 1.92 -7.45
N PRO A 138 -14.07 3.03 -6.79
CA PRO A 138 -15.45 3.30 -6.41
C PRO A 138 -16.30 3.53 -7.67
N PRO A 139 -17.49 2.90 -7.79
CA PRO A 139 -18.43 3.25 -8.84
C PRO A 139 -19.01 4.65 -8.62
N ASP A 140 -19.60 5.21 -9.68
CA ASP A 140 -20.26 6.51 -9.63
C ASP A 140 -21.30 6.62 -8.50
N GLY A 141 -21.24 7.75 -7.78
CA GLY A 141 -22.14 8.02 -6.66
C GLY A 141 -21.77 7.36 -5.31
N ALA A 142 -20.67 6.59 -5.24
CA ALA A 142 -20.16 6.09 -3.96
C ALA A 142 -19.66 7.23 -3.04
N LYS A 143 -19.75 7.04 -1.72
CA LYS A 143 -19.41 8.09 -0.73
C LYS A 143 -17.89 8.33 -0.57
N SER A 144 -17.06 7.32 -0.82
CA SER A 144 -15.61 7.38 -0.67
C SER A 144 -14.93 6.24 -1.43
N GLY A 145 -13.70 6.46 -1.89
CA GLY A 145 -12.85 5.44 -2.50
C GLY A 145 -11.52 6.02 -2.98
N LEU A 146 -10.76 5.23 -3.74
CA LEU A 146 -9.45 5.64 -4.27
C LEU A 146 -9.60 6.85 -5.22
N LYS A 147 -8.73 7.84 -5.01
CA LYS A 147 -8.57 9.04 -5.83
C LYS A 147 -7.25 9.02 -6.60
N GLU A 148 -6.25 8.32 -6.08
CA GLU A 148 -4.93 8.21 -6.68
C GLU A 148 -4.51 6.75 -6.74
N LEU A 149 -4.13 6.30 -7.93
CA LEU A 149 -3.70 4.93 -8.17
C LEU A 149 -2.45 4.92 -9.05
N THR A 150 -1.39 4.27 -8.58
CA THR A 150 -0.17 4.04 -9.37
C THR A 150 -0.02 2.55 -9.63
N LEU A 151 0.07 2.18 -10.91
CA LEU A 151 0.28 0.82 -11.41
C LEU A 151 1.46 0.74 -12.39
N SER A 152 2.33 1.75 -12.39
CA SER A 152 3.49 1.83 -13.25
C SER A 152 4.39 0.59 -13.14
N ALA A 153 5.05 0.18 -14.22
CA ALA A 153 6.01 -0.92 -14.24
C ALA A 153 5.46 -2.30 -13.78
N ASN A 154 4.25 -2.67 -14.22
CA ASN A 154 3.69 -4.01 -14.06
C ASN A 154 3.55 -4.71 -15.43
N PRO A 155 4.66 -5.18 -16.04
CA PRO A 155 4.66 -5.72 -17.40
C PRO A 155 3.89 -7.04 -17.55
N GLY A 156 3.52 -7.70 -16.44
CA GLY A 156 2.72 -8.91 -16.43
C GLY A 156 1.23 -8.67 -16.74
N ILE A 157 0.77 -7.42 -16.73
CA ILE A 157 -0.60 -7.06 -17.08
C ILE A 157 -0.74 -7.02 -18.60
N THR A 158 -1.65 -7.82 -19.12
CA THR A 158 -1.92 -7.92 -20.55
C THR A 158 -2.87 -6.82 -21.01
N SER A 159 -3.05 -6.68 -22.32
CA SER A 159 -4.07 -5.80 -22.90
C SER A 159 -5.48 -6.10 -22.39
N LYS A 160 -5.78 -7.36 -22.03
CA LYS A 160 -7.05 -7.75 -21.42
C LYS A 160 -7.18 -7.17 -20.01
N GLY A 161 -6.13 -7.24 -19.19
CA GLY A 161 -6.07 -6.60 -17.88
C GLY A 161 -6.30 -5.08 -18.00
N TRP A 162 -5.55 -4.41 -18.87
CA TRP A 162 -5.71 -2.97 -19.09
C TRP A 162 -7.10 -2.59 -19.62
N GLY A 163 -7.69 -3.40 -20.50
CA GLY A 163 -9.07 -3.20 -20.95
C GLY A 163 -10.08 -3.25 -19.80
N ARG A 164 -9.91 -4.16 -18.84
CA ARG A 164 -10.75 -4.20 -17.62
C ARG A 164 -10.56 -2.97 -16.75
N LEU A 165 -9.32 -2.53 -16.55
CA LEU A 165 -9.03 -1.31 -15.79
C LEU A 165 -9.67 -0.09 -16.46
N ALA A 166 -9.56 0.04 -17.79
CA ALA A 166 -10.16 1.14 -18.54
C ALA A 166 -11.68 1.21 -18.32
N ILE A 167 -12.37 0.06 -18.34
CA ILE A 167 -13.81 0.00 -18.02
C ILE A 167 -14.06 0.46 -16.58
N ALA A 168 -13.30 -0.03 -15.60
CA ALA A 168 -13.50 0.35 -14.20
C ALA A 168 -13.25 1.85 -13.96
N VAL A 169 -12.21 2.41 -14.57
CA VAL A 169 -11.89 3.85 -14.52
C VAL A 169 -13.00 4.68 -15.18
N ALA A 170 -13.56 4.23 -16.31
CA ALA A 170 -14.65 4.93 -16.97
C ALA A 170 -15.93 5.02 -16.11
N HIS A 171 -16.11 4.10 -15.16
CA HIS A 171 -17.24 4.10 -14.21
C HIS A 171 -16.88 4.67 -12.84
N SER A 172 -15.68 5.25 -12.69
CA SER A 172 -15.21 5.84 -11.44
C SER A 172 -15.02 7.34 -11.56
N SER A 173 -16.05 8.09 -11.16
CA SER A 173 -15.99 9.56 -11.04
C SER A 173 -15.13 10.07 -9.88
N GLN A 174 -14.46 9.23 -9.09
CA GLN A 174 -13.60 9.67 -7.97
C GLN A 174 -12.10 9.59 -8.26
N LEU A 175 -11.65 8.72 -9.16
CA LEU A 175 -10.24 8.64 -9.53
C LEU A 175 -9.83 9.96 -10.20
N ARG A 176 -8.71 10.54 -9.77
CA ARG A 176 -8.16 11.82 -10.24
C ARG A 176 -6.76 11.68 -10.81
N VAL A 177 -5.99 10.77 -10.24
CA VAL A 177 -4.61 10.49 -10.66
C VAL A 177 -4.50 9.00 -10.95
N LEU A 178 -4.05 8.69 -12.16
CA LEU A 178 -3.77 7.34 -12.61
C LEU A 178 -2.41 7.34 -13.31
N ASN A 179 -1.43 6.67 -12.71
CA ASN A 179 -0.08 6.54 -13.26
C ASN A 179 0.12 5.12 -13.79
N LEU A 180 0.39 5.00 -15.09
CA LEU A 180 0.54 3.72 -15.81
C LEU A 180 1.88 3.60 -16.53
N ASP A 181 2.87 4.43 -16.20
CA ASP A 181 4.15 4.48 -16.90
C ASP A 181 4.85 3.12 -16.94
N TYR A 182 5.69 2.89 -17.96
CA TYR A 182 6.48 1.66 -18.09
C TYR A 182 5.65 0.37 -18.16
N ASN A 183 4.43 0.44 -18.72
CA ASN A 183 3.58 -0.72 -19.00
C ASN A 183 3.41 -0.95 -20.51
N PRO A 184 3.26 -2.21 -20.95
CA PRO A 184 2.94 -2.55 -22.34
C PRO A 184 1.43 -2.33 -22.59
N LEU A 185 1.01 -1.06 -22.73
CA LEU A 185 -0.41 -0.72 -22.90
C LEU A 185 -0.96 -1.01 -24.31
N GLY A 186 -0.09 -1.26 -25.29
CA GLY A 186 -0.44 -1.45 -26.70
C GLY A 186 0.46 -0.64 -27.61
#